data_AF-A0A8C6V1N0-F1
#
_entry.id   AF-A0A8C6V1N0-F1
#
_cell.length_a   1.000
_cell.length_b   1.000
_cell.length_c   1.000
_cell.angle_alpha   90.00
_cell.angle_beta   90.00
_cell.angle_gamma   90.00
#
_symmetry.space_group_name_H-M   'P 1'
#
loop_
_entity.id
_entity.type
_entity.pdbx_description
1 polymer ?
#
loop_
_entity_poly.entity_id
_entity_poly.type
_entity_poly.pdbx_seq_one_letter_code
_entity_poly.pdbx_strand_id
1 'polypeptide(L)'
;PPLEEEEPVIVKNPNLFTMEEDILYHFSLGTKTHNLPEMFGDIKFVCVGGSANRMKAFAQFIHQELSLPGNPGEIQDICEGTDRYCMYKVGPVLSISHGMGVPSISIMLHELIKLLHHAQCRDMVLFRLGTSGGVGLPAGTVVITDKAVDYSFQPKFEQVVLGKVITRSTELDEGVSNELLQYSTEIPNLPTVIGTPCAPTIFMKVCIHSFEAVMAPIITL
;
A
#
# COMPACT_ATOMS: atom_id res chain seq x y z
N PRO A 1 16.15 -25.07 -10.14
CA PRO A 1 16.04 -23.60 -10.06
C PRO A 1 16.77 -23.10 -8.80
N PRO A 2 17.61 -22.06 -8.88
CA PRO A 2 18.01 -21.36 -7.66
C PRO A 2 16.71 -20.91 -6.97
N LEU A 3 16.59 -21.17 -5.67
CA LEU A 3 15.54 -20.56 -4.86
C LEU A 3 15.78 -19.05 -4.98
N GLU A 4 14.92 -18.33 -5.69
CA GLU A 4 14.93 -16.86 -5.61
C GLU A 4 14.82 -16.51 -4.13
N GLU A 5 15.81 -15.79 -3.61
CA GLU A 5 15.85 -15.43 -2.19
C GLU A 5 14.67 -14.51 -1.91
N GLU A 6 13.73 -14.95 -1.07
CA GLU A 6 12.58 -14.16 -0.67
C GLU A 6 13.03 -12.82 -0.07
N GLU A 7 12.63 -11.69 -0.67
CA GLU A 7 13.17 -10.39 -0.32
C GLU A 7 12.40 -9.78 0.88
N PRO A 8 13.08 -9.34 1.95
CA PRO A 8 12.43 -8.79 3.13
C PRO A 8 11.94 -7.36 2.94
N VAL A 9 10.94 -6.96 3.73
CA VAL A 9 10.55 -5.55 3.86
C VAL A 9 11.64 -4.75 4.58
N ILE A 10 12.21 -3.75 3.91
CA ILE A 10 13.32 -2.93 4.42
C ILE A 10 12.84 -1.54 4.85
N VAL A 11 13.28 -1.09 6.02
CA VAL A 11 13.10 0.28 6.49
C VAL A 11 14.41 1.06 6.40
N LYS A 12 14.38 2.27 5.82
CA LYS A 12 15.54 3.18 5.71
C LYS A 12 15.57 4.16 6.88
N ASN A 13 15.62 3.67 8.12
CA ASN A 13 15.75 4.48 9.34
C ASN A 13 16.62 3.77 10.38
N PRO A 14 17.89 4.17 10.58
CA PRO A 14 18.79 3.50 11.53
C PRO A 14 18.32 3.61 12.99
N ASN A 15 17.57 4.65 13.33
CA ASN A 15 17.12 4.86 14.71
C ASN A 15 16.08 3.82 15.14
N LEU A 16 15.34 3.23 14.19
CA LEU A 16 14.32 2.22 14.49
C LEU A 16 14.92 1.01 15.21
N PHE A 17 16.15 0.61 14.87
CA PHE A 17 16.83 -0.55 15.47
C PHE A 17 17.27 -0.33 16.92
N THR A 18 17.30 0.92 17.38
CA THR A 18 17.68 1.29 18.75
C THR A 18 16.49 1.58 19.65
N MET A 19 15.28 1.59 19.10
CA MET A 19 14.06 1.86 19.87
C MET A 19 13.68 0.62 20.70
N GLU A 20 13.35 0.84 21.98
CA GLU A 20 12.85 -0.22 22.86
C GLU A 20 11.43 -0.66 22.48
N GLU A 21 10.63 0.28 21.99
CA GLU A 21 9.27 0.07 21.54
C GLU A 21 9.01 0.98 20.34
N ASP A 22 8.24 0.48 19.37
CA ASP A 22 7.73 1.27 18.27
C ASP A 22 6.20 1.25 18.31
N ILE A 23 5.61 2.44 18.43
CA ILE A 23 4.16 2.65 18.48
C ILE A 23 3.71 3.11 17.09
N LEU A 24 2.81 2.34 16.49
CA LEU A 24 2.13 2.66 15.24
C LEU A 24 0.82 3.38 15.61
N TYR A 25 0.97 4.66 15.95
CA TYR A 25 -0.06 5.47 16.60
C TYR A 25 -1.36 5.52 15.79
N HIS A 26 -1.27 5.70 14.46
CA HIS A 26 -2.44 5.83 13.61
C HIS A 26 -3.14 4.49 13.32
N PHE A 27 -2.50 3.36 13.65
CA PHE A 27 -3.12 2.03 13.66
C PHE A 27 -3.52 1.54 15.04
N SER A 28 -3.17 2.27 16.12
CA SER A 28 -3.34 1.79 17.50
C SER A 28 -2.61 0.46 17.78
N LEU A 29 -1.48 0.21 17.11
CA LEU A 29 -0.65 -0.99 17.26
C LEU A 29 0.72 -0.63 17.85
N GLY A 30 1.43 -1.62 18.38
CA GLY A 30 2.77 -1.40 18.91
C GLY A 30 3.52 -2.71 19.15
N THR A 31 4.85 -2.64 19.10
CA THR A 31 5.70 -3.85 19.19
C THR A 31 5.69 -4.52 20.56
N LYS A 32 5.37 -3.79 21.64
CA LYS A 32 5.18 -4.38 22.98
C LYS A 32 3.75 -4.80 23.29
N THR A 33 2.78 -4.21 22.60
CA THR A 33 1.35 -4.45 22.84
C THR A 33 0.80 -5.58 21.96
N HIS A 34 1.46 -5.89 20.83
CA HIS A 34 0.99 -6.85 19.84
C HIS A 34 2.12 -7.74 19.33
N ASN A 35 1.81 -9.02 19.10
CA ASN A 35 2.72 -9.94 18.43
C ASN A 35 2.63 -9.76 16.90
N LEU A 36 3.31 -8.74 16.37
CA LEU A 36 3.22 -8.39 14.94
C LEU A 36 3.63 -9.53 13.98
N PRO A 37 4.69 -10.32 14.25
CA PRO A 37 5.00 -11.51 13.44
C PRO A 37 3.87 -12.53 13.38
N GLU A 38 3.22 -12.82 14.51
CA GLU A 38 2.09 -13.76 14.54
C GLU A 38 0.86 -13.19 13.82
N MET A 39 0.62 -11.89 13.95
CA MET A 39 -0.55 -11.24 13.36
C MET A 39 -0.44 -11.00 11.85
N PHE A 40 0.76 -10.74 11.33
CA PHE A 40 0.95 -10.26 9.95
C PHE A 40 2.05 -10.96 9.15
N GLY A 41 2.80 -11.91 9.73
CA GLY A 41 3.93 -12.55 9.05
C GLY A 41 3.56 -13.31 7.78
N ASP A 42 2.29 -13.68 7.60
CA ASP A 42 1.75 -14.38 6.43
C ASP A 42 1.24 -13.45 5.31
N ILE A 43 1.34 -12.12 5.47
CA ILE A 43 0.86 -11.17 4.47
C ILE A 43 1.73 -11.20 3.20
N LYS A 44 1.06 -11.40 2.06
CA LYS A 44 1.64 -11.38 0.71
C LYS A 44 1.05 -10.28 -0.18
N PHE A 45 -0.17 -9.83 0.10
CA PHE A 45 -0.82 -8.77 -0.67
C PHE A 45 -1.35 -7.67 0.24
N VAL A 46 -1.02 -6.42 -0.07
CA VAL A 46 -1.55 -5.27 0.65
C VAL A 46 -2.33 -4.39 -0.30
N CYS A 47 -3.64 -4.27 -0.08
CA CYS A 47 -4.52 -3.41 -0.85
C CYS A 47 -4.90 -2.19 -0.03
N VAL A 48 -4.63 -1.00 -0.54
CA VAL A 48 -4.90 0.27 0.12
C VAL A 48 -5.88 1.11 -0.69
N GLY A 49 -6.76 1.87 -0.05
CA GLY A 49 -7.69 2.75 -0.76
C GLY A 49 -8.27 3.85 0.12
N GLY A 50 -8.90 4.86 -0.48
CA GLY A 50 -9.26 6.06 0.27
C GLY A 50 -10.36 5.86 1.32
N SER A 51 -11.42 5.12 0.99
CA SER A 51 -12.62 5.00 1.83
C SER A 51 -12.59 3.74 2.70
N ALA A 52 -12.81 3.89 4.01
CA ALA A 52 -12.97 2.78 4.94
C ALA A 52 -14.03 1.76 4.48
N ASN A 53 -15.22 2.24 4.12
CA ASN A 53 -16.31 1.38 3.63
C ASN A 53 -15.91 0.59 2.38
N ARG A 54 -15.16 1.22 1.46
CA ARG A 54 -14.66 0.54 0.25
C ARG A 54 -13.67 -0.56 0.60
N MET A 55 -12.76 -0.29 1.54
CA MET A 55 -11.73 -1.27 1.94
C MET A 55 -12.32 -2.41 2.79
N LYS A 56 -13.38 -2.15 3.56
CA LYS A 56 -14.17 -3.21 4.22
C LYS A 56 -14.89 -4.08 3.19
N ALA A 57 -15.59 -3.47 2.24
CA ALA A 57 -16.26 -4.20 1.17
C ALA A 57 -15.27 -5.02 0.33
N PHE A 58 -14.10 -4.48 0.05
CA PHE A 58 -13.02 -5.20 -0.63
C PHE A 58 -12.55 -6.42 0.18
N ALA A 59 -12.33 -6.28 1.49
CA ALA A 59 -11.95 -7.39 2.35
C ALA A 59 -13.02 -8.50 2.37
N GLN A 60 -14.29 -8.12 2.45
CA GLN A 60 -15.42 -9.06 2.38
C GLN A 60 -15.50 -9.78 1.04
N PHE A 61 -15.29 -9.05 -0.05
CA PHE A 61 -15.24 -9.62 -1.40
C PHE A 61 -14.09 -10.64 -1.51
N ILE A 62 -12.87 -10.28 -1.10
CA ILE A 62 -11.72 -11.19 -1.16
C ILE A 62 -11.91 -12.42 -0.27
N HIS A 63 -12.55 -12.28 0.89
CA HIS A 63 -12.87 -13.42 1.77
C HIS A 63 -13.72 -14.45 1.04
N GLN A 64 -14.73 -13.99 0.28
CA GLN A 64 -15.61 -14.83 -0.53
C GLN A 64 -14.87 -15.44 -1.72
N GLU A 65 -14.13 -14.63 -2.48
CA GLU A 65 -13.39 -15.10 -3.67
C GLU A 65 -12.34 -16.16 -3.33
N LEU A 66 -11.67 -16.01 -2.18
CA LEU A 66 -10.71 -17.00 -1.69
C LEU A 66 -11.35 -18.18 -0.96
N SER A 67 -12.69 -18.21 -0.84
CA SER A 67 -13.45 -19.27 -0.14
C SER A 67 -12.93 -19.55 1.28
N LEU A 68 -12.59 -18.49 2.01
CA LEU A 68 -12.04 -18.62 3.35
C LEU A 68 -13.11 -19.04 4.35
N PRO A 69 -12.74 -19.79 5.40
CA PRO A 69 -13.70 -20.18 6.44
C PRO A 69 -14.22 -18.96 7.21
N GLY A 70 -15.41 -19.10 7.80
CA GLY A 70 -16.06 -18.07 8.59
C GLY A 70 -17.00 -17.17 7.78
N ASN A 71 -17.51 -16.12 8.43
CA ASN A 71 -18.48 -15.20 7.86
C ASN A 71 -17.80 -13.89 7.42
N PRO A 72 -17.87 -13.49 6.13
CA PRO A 72 -17.35 -12.20 5.68
C PRO A 72 -17.94 -11.00 6.46
N GLY A 73 -19.17 -11.13 6.97
CA GLY A 73 -19.82 -10.11 7.80
C GLY A 73 -19.13 -9.85 9.14
N GLU A 74 -18.31 -10.80 9.61
CA GLU A 74 -17.65 -10.76 10.92
C GLU A 74 -16.20 -10.29 10.83
N ILE A 75 -15.72 -9.86 9.66
CA ILE A 75 -14.39 -9.25 9.51
C ILE A 75 -14.33 -7.98 10.37
N GLN A 76 -13.44 -8.00 11.36
CA GLN A 76 -13.24 -6.92 12.33
C GLN A 76 -12.18 -5.92 11.87
N ASP A 77 -12.34 -4.67 12.30
CA ASP A 77 -11.34 -3.64 12.09
C ASP A 77 -10.23 -3.79 13.13
N ILE A 78 -9.02 -4.12 12.67
CA ILE A 78 -7.85 -4.28 13.54
C ILE A 78 -7.46 -2.94 14.20
N CYS A 79 -7.81 -1.82 13.56
CA CYS A 79 -7.53 -0.48 14.05
C CYS A 79 -8.69 0.11 14.90
N GLU A 80 -9.59 -0.71 15.46
CA GLU A 80 -10.78 -0.20 16.19
C GLU A 80 -10.50 0.75 17.36
N GLY A 81 -9.26 0.76 17.88
CA GLY A 81 -8.80 1.71 18.90
C GLY A 81 -8.60 3.16 18.40
N THR A 82 -8.78 3.42 17.10
CA THR A 82 -8.57 4.72 16.46
C THR A 82 -9.58 4.97 15.33
N ASP A 83 -9.76 6.23 14.94
CA ASP A 83 -10.64 6.65 13.85
C ASP A 83 -9.86 7.09 12.59
N ARG A 84 -8.53 6.91 12.59
CA ARG A 84 -7.64 7.43 11.54
C ARG A 84 -7.62 6.57 10.29
N TYR A 85 -7.45 5.27 10.45
CA TYR A 85 -7.44 4.28 9.38
C TYR A 85 -8.18 3.02 9.85
N CYS A 86 -8.67 2.26 8.89
CA CYS A 86 -9.30 0.97 9.11
C CYS A 86 -8.43 -0.10 8.45
N MET A 87 -8.28 -1.25 9.11
CA MET A 87 -7.44 -2.34 8.62
C MET A 87 -8.18 -3.67 8.78
N TYR A 88 -8.24 -4.43 7.69
CA TYR A 88 -8.92 -5.72 7.64
C TYR A 88 -7.96 -6.77 7.09
N LYS A 89 -7.72 -7.85 7.83
CA LYS A 89 -6.91 -9.00 7.39
C LYS A 89 -7.81 -10.14 6.93
N VAL A 90 -7.50 -10.71 5.77
CA VAL A 90 -8.25 -11.81 5.15
C VAL A 90 -7.25 -12.78 4.51
N GLY A 91 -6.92 -13.86 5.22
CA GLY A 91 -5.85 -14.76 4.81
C GLY A 91 -4.52 -14.01 4.61
N PRO A 92 -3.85 -14.14 3.45
CA PRO A 92 -2.60 -13.43 3.14
C PRO A 92 -2.81 -11.99 2.60
N VAL A 93 -4.05 -11.49 2.62
CA VAL A 93 -4.41 -10.17 2.09
C VAL A 93 -4.69 -9.20 3.24
N LEU A 94 -4.07 -8.02 3.18
CA LEU A 94 -4.30 -6.91 4.11
C LEU A 94 -4.98 -5.74 3.37
N SER A 95 -6.15 -5.32 3.84
CA SER A 95 -6.95 -4.24 3.25
C SER A 95 -6.96 -3.02 4.17
N ILE A 96 -6.44 -1.87 3.72
CA ILE A 96 -6.24 -0.68 4.58
C ILE A 96 -6.83 0.59 3.96
N SER A 97 -7.56 1.37 4.75
CA SER A 97 -7.99 2.70 4.33
C SER A 97 -6.90 3.75 4.53
N HIS A 98 -6.80 4.76 3.66
CA HIS A 98 -5.75 5.79 3.74
C HIS A 98 -6.27 7.23 3.63
N GLY A 99 -7.58 7.46 3.62
CA GLY A 99 -8.17 8.79 3.47
C GLY A 99 -7.84 9.46 2.12
N MET A 100 -7.74 10.78 2.10
CA MET A 100 -7.51 11.56 0.87
C MET A 100 -6.22 12.38 0.94
N GLY A 101 -5.52 12.47 -0.19
CA GLY A 101 -4.35 13.31 -0.37
C GLY A 101 -3.03 12.67 0.08
N VAL A 102 -1.93 13.25 -0.40
CA VAL A 102 -0.55 12.81 -0.13
C VAL A 102 -0.23 12.72 1.38
N PRO A 103 -0.58 13.72 2.22
CA PRO A 103 -0.21 13.65 3.64
C PRO A 103 -0.89 12.48 4.37
N SER A 104 -2.14 12.17 4.02
CA SER A 104 -2.88 11.09 4.65
C SER A 104 -2.31 9.72 4.26
N ILE A 105 -2.00 9.49 2.98
CA ILE A 105 -1.42 8.21 2.57
C ILE A 105 0.02 8.05 3.06
N SER A 106 0.82 9.12 3.16
CA SER A 106 2.22 9.01 3.61
C SER A 106 2.32 8.54 5.06
N ILE A 107 1.48 9.05 5.97
CA ILE A 107 1.42 8.60 7.36
C ILE A 107 1.09 7.10 7.42
N MET A 108 0.03 6.69 6.72
CA MET A 108 -0.38 5.28 6.63
C MET A 108 0.76 4.40 6.10
N LEU A 109 1.42 4.80 5.01
CA LEU A 109 2.52 4.04 4.41
C LEU A 109 3.73 3.94 5.35
N HIS A 110 4.06 5.00 6.09
CA HIS A 110 5.14 4.96 7.07
C HIS A 110 4.91 3.92 8.16
N GLU A 111 3.72 3.91 8.76
CA GLU A 111 3.39 2.93 9.80
C GLU A 111 3.23 1.52 9.23
N LEU A 112 2.66 1.40 8.03
CA LEU A 112 2.48 0.11 7.34
C LEU A 112 3.82 -0.56 7.03
N ILE A 113 4.80 0.18 6.48
CA ILE A 113 6.10 -0.42 6.16
C ILE A 113 6.82 -0.87 7.44
N LYS A 114 6.71 -0.10 8.53
CA LYS A 114 7.25 -0.53 9.84
C LYS A 114 6.52 -1.76 10.38
N LEU A 115 5.19 -1.80 10.29
CA LEU A 115 4.38 -2.97 10.67
C LEU A 115 4.89 -4.23 9.97
N LEU A 116 5.01 -4.18 8.65
CA LEU A 116 5.41 -5.30 7.80
C LEU A 116 6.88 -5.69 8.02
N HIS A 117 7.73 -4.72 8.31
CA HIS A 117 9.11 -4.97 8.73
C HIS A 117 9.19 -5.72 10.06
N HIS A 118 8.46 -5.23 11.09
CA HIS A 118 8.40 -5.88 12.41
C HIS A 118 7.75 -7.26 12.33
N ALA A 119 6.80 -7.46 11.41
CA ALA A 119 6.17 -8.74 11.15
C ALA A 119 7.04 -9.70 10.31
N GLN A 120 8.22 -9.26 9.84
CA GLN A 120 9.15 -10.04 9.04
C GLN A 120 8.57 -10.55 7.72
N CYS A 121 7.63 -9.81 7.14
CA CYS A 121 7.04 -10.17 5.86
C CYS A 121 8.07 -10.13 4.72
N ARG A 122 7.87 -11.01 3.73
CA ARG A 122 8.71 -11.13 2.54
C ARG A 122 7.87 -11.30 1.27
N ASP A 123 8.41 -10.88 0.14
CA ASP A 123 7.81 -11.02 -1.20
C ASP A 123 6.34 -10.60 -1.24
N MET A 124 6.09 -9.34 -0.92
CA MET A 124 4.74 -8.81 -0.96
C MET A 124 4.54 -7.82 -2.10
N VAL A 125 3.28 -7.69 -2.51
CA VAL A 125 2.86 -6.70 -3.49
C VAL A 125 1.88 -5.72 -2.86
N LEU A 126 2.16 -4.43 -3.00
CA LEU A 126 1.30 -3.35 -2.54
C LEU A 126 0.53 -2.72 -3.70
N PHE A 127 -0.78 -2.64 -3.51
CA PHE A 127 -1.79 -2.23 -4.48
C PHE A 127 -2.61 -1.05 -3.93
N ARG A 128 -2.66 0.09 -4.61
CA ARG A 128 -3.61 1.18 -4.32
C ARG A 128 -4.85 1.13 -5.22
N LEU A 129 -5.99 0.77 -4.65
CA LEU A 129 -7.28 0.79 -5.32
C LEU A 129 -7.93 2.18 -5.16
N GLY A 130 -8.28 2.81 -6.28
CA GLY A 130 -8.77 4.19 -6.26
C GLY A 130 -9.69 4.55 -7.41
N THR A 131 -10.13 5.80 -7.39
CA THR A 131 -10.88 6.43 -8.48
C THR A 131 -10.05 7.56 -9.06
N SER A 132 -10.19 7.81 -10.35
CA SER A 132 -9.49 8.89 -11.05
C SER A 132 -10.39 9.49 -12.14
N GLY A 133 -10.02 10.69 -12.61
CA GLY A 133 -10.58 11.25 -13.84
C GLY A 133 -9.75 10.81 -15.03
N GLY A 134 -10.36 10.10 -15.99
CA GLY A 134 -9.70 9.73 -17.25
C GLY A 134 -9.68 10.90 -18.24
N VAL A 135 -8.56 11.08 -18.95
CA VAL A 135 -8.43 12.04 -20.04
C VAL A 135 -8.41 11.28 -21.36
N GLY A 136 -9.39 11.51 -22.23
CA GLY A 136 -9.50 10.79 -23.50
C GLY A 136 -9.91 9.32 -23.36
N LEU A 137 -10.43 8.92 -22.20
CA LEU A 137 -10.88 7.56 -21.92
C LEU A 137 -12.40 7.52 -21.63
N PRO A 138 -13.13 6.48 -22.07
CA PRO A 138 -14.52 6.28 -21.66
C PRO A 138 -14.67 6.10 -20.15
N ALA A 139 -15.83 6.51 -19.61
CA ALA A 139 -16.16 6.27 -18.22
C ALA A 139 -16.18 4.76 -17.89
N GLY A 140 -15.64 4.39 -16.74
CA GLY A 140 -15.50 2.99 -16.32
C GLY A 140 -14.22 2.31 -16.79
N THR A 141 -13.36 2.98 -17.56
CA THR A 141 -12.03 2.46 -17.92
C THR A 141 -11.14 2.34 -16.68
N VAL A 142 -10.56 1.16 -16.47
CA VAL A 142 -9.53 0.92 -15.45
C VAL A 142 -8.17 1.28 -16.02
N VAL A 143 -7.41 2.09 -15.27
CA VAL A 143 -6.04 2.47 -15.65
C VAL A 143 -5.07 1.81 -14.70
N ILE A 144 -4.22 0.94 -15.23
CA ILE A 144 -3.07 0.37 -14.53
C ILE A 144 -1.91 1.37 -14.69
N THR A 145 -1.32 1.79 -13.58
CA THR A 145 -0.33 2.85 -13.60
C THR A 145 1.06 2.30 -13.93
N ASP A 146 1.77 2.91 -14.88
CA ASP A 146 3.18 2.61 -15.17
C ASP A 146 4.13 3.47 -14.33
N LYS A 147 3.83 4.77 -14.23
CA LYS A 147 4.56 5.75 -13.44
C LYS A 147 3.60 6.84 -12.97
N ALA A 148 3.86 7.47 -11.83
CA ALA A 148 3.10 8.64 -11.41
C ALA A 148 3.83 9.91 -11.82
N VAL A 149 3.14 10.92 -12.39
CA VAL A 149 3.78 12.19 -12.76
C VAL A 149 3.25 13.37 -11.98
N ASP A 150 4.11 14.37 -11.76
CA ASP A 150 3.75 15.64 -11.14
C ASP A 150 2.95 16.55 -12.10
N TYR A 151 2.64 17.77 -11.64
CA TYR A 151 1.92 18.77 -12.41
C TYR A 151 2.65 19.24 -13.69
N SER A 152 3.94 18.96 -13.81
CA SER A 152 4.78 19.23 -14.99
C SER A 152 5.01 17.97 -15.84
N PHE A 153 4.24 16.91 -15.60
CA PHE A 153 4.35 15.60 -16.26
C PHE A 153 5.73 14.94 -16.11
N GLN A 154 6.43 15.23 -15.01
CA GLN A 154 7.71 14.61 -14.68
C GLN A 154 7.49 13.44 -13.71
N PRO A 155 8.15 12.29 -13.91
CA PRO A 155 8.06 11.13 -13.00
C PRO A 155 8.90 11.37 -11.74
N LYS A 156 8.47 12.33 -10.92
CA LYS A 156 9.13 12.70 -9.68
C LYS A 156 8.16 13.03 -8.57
N PHE A 157 8.58 12.74 -7.34
CA PHE A 157 7.92 13.14 -6.10
C PHE A 157 8.87 14.02 -5.30
N GLU A 158 8.41 15.24 -4.97
CA GLU A 158 9.18 16.21 -4.19
C GLU A 158 8.66 16.26 -2.75
N GLN A 159 9.58 16.14 -1.80
CA GLN A 159 9.30 16.24 -0.37
C GLN A 159 10.23 17.27 0.27
N VAL A 160 9.70 18.08 1.18
CA VAL A 160 10.51 19.01 1.99
C VAL A 160 10.90 18.32 3.29
N VAL A 161 12.20 18.12 3.51
CA VAL A 161 12.76 17.53 4.73
C VAL A 161 13.69 18.55 5.38
N LEU A 162 13.30 19.04 6.55
CA LEU A 162 14.05 20.07 7.31
C LEU A 162 14.40 21.30 6.44
N GLY A 163 13.43 21.76 5.63
CA GLY A 163 13.59 22.92 4.74
C GLY A 163 14.32 22.64 3.43
N LYS A 164 14.77 21.41 3.17
CA LYS A 164 15.42 21.03 1.91
C LYS A 164 14.47 20.20 1.04
N VAL A 165 14.39 20.52 -0.25
CA VAL A 165 13.64 19.72 -1.22
C VAL A 165 14.44 18.47 -1.56
N ILE A 166 13.82 17.32 -1.41
CA ILE A 166 14.32 16.01 -1.81
C ILE A 166 13.40 15.49 -2.90
N THR A 167 13.98 15.14 -4.05
CA THR A 167 13.26 14.59 -5.20
C THR A 167 13.49 13.10 -5.30
N ARG A 168 12.45 12.34 -5.62
CA ARG A 168 12.47 10.88 -5.66
C ARG A 168 11.73 10.35 -6.89
N SER A 169 12.15 9.20 -7.40
CA SER A 169 11.50 8.56 -8.55
C SER A 169 10.11 8.03 -8.17
N THR A 170 9.23 7.98 -9.15
CA THR A 170 7.84 7.52 -9.06
C THR A 170 7.52 6.38 -10.03
N GLU A 171 8.55 5.73 -10.57
CA GLU A 171 8.41 4.54 -11.40
C GLU A 171 7.79 3.39 -10.59
N LEU A 172 6.90 2.65 -11.23
CA LEU A 172 6.30 1.44 -10.69
C LEU A 172 6.88 0.23 -11.42
N ASP A 173 6.67 -0.94 -10.84
CA ASP A 173 7.23 -2.16 -11.41
C ASP A 173 6.41 -2.64 -12.61
N GLU A 174 7.10 -2.71 -13.75
CA GLU A 174 6.53 -3.06 -15.05
C GLU A 174 6.05 -4.52 -15.11
N GLY A 175 6.67 -5.42 -14.35
CA GLY A 175 6.30 -6.84 -14.35
C GLY A 175 4.85 -7.02 -13.91
N VAL A 176 4.45 -6.38 -12.83
CA VAL A 176 3.08 -6.50 -12.32
C VAL A 176 2.09 -5.62 -13.07
N SER A 177 2.50 -4.47 -13.62
CA SER A 177 1.56 -3.71 -14.46
C SER A 177 1.17 -4.53 -15.71
N ASN A 178 2.12 -5.24 -16.30
CA ASN A 178 1.88 -6.17 -17.40
C ASN A 178 1.06 -7.40 -16.96
N GLU A 179 1.37 -7.98 -15.80
CA GLU A 179 0.61 -9.11 -15.25
C GLU A 179 -0.86 -8.74 -14.99
N LEU A 180 -1.11 -7.58 -14.37
CA LEU A 180 -2.46 -7.06 -14.15
C LEU A 180 -3.18 -6.80 -15.47
N LEU A 181 -2.49 -6.27 -16.49
CA LEU A 181 -3.07 -6.07 -17.80
C LEU A 181 -3.48 -7.41 -18.43
N GLN A 182 -2.64 -8.44 -18.29
CA GLN A 182 -2.96 -9.78 -18.76
C GLN A 182 -4.21 -10.34 -18.07
N TYR A 183 -4.30 -10.30 -16.74
CA TYR A 183 -5.50 -10.76 -16.02
C TYR A 183 -6.75 -9.96 -16.40
N SER A 184 -6.61 -8.67 -16.72
CA SER A 184 -7.76 -7.85 -17.15
C SER A 184 -8.42 -8.36 -18.43
N THR A 185 -7.67 -9.07 -19.29
CA THR A 185 -8.21 -9.66 -20.53
C THR A 185 -9.15 -10.84 -20.27
N GLU A 186 -9.04 -11.46 -19.09
CA GLU A 186 -9.88 -12.57 -18.66
C GLU A 186 -11.22 -12.09 -18.09
N ILE A 187 -11.34 -10.80 -17.77
CA ILE A 187 -12.54 -10.19 -17.20
C ILE A 187 -13.38 -9.55 -18.31
N PRO A 188 -14.57 -10.11 -18.64
CA PRO A 188 -15.39 -9.57 -19.70
C PRO A 188 -15.92 -8.18 -19.33
N ASN A 189 -15.98 -7.29 -20.32
CA ASN A 189 -16.51 -5.92 -20.20
C ASN A 189 -15.72 -5.00 -19.24
N LEU A 190 -14.44 -5.26 -19.01
CA LEU A 190 -13.56 -4.39 -18.22
C LEU A 190 -12.53 -3.68 -19.12
N PRO A 191 -12.86 -2.52 -19.72
CA PRO A 191 -11.89 -1.76 -20.51
C PRO A 191 -10.71 -1.36 -19.62
N THR A 192 -9.53 -1.88 -19.94
CA THR A 192 -8.33 -1.69 -19.13
C THR A 192 -7.16 -1.25 -20.00
N VAL A 193 -6.41 -0.26 -19.53
CA VAL A 193 -5.23 0.26 -20.22
C VAL A 193 -4.09 0.49 -19.23
N ILE A 194 -2.85 0.41 -19.69
CA ILE A 194 -1.71 0.97 -18.97
C ILE A 194 -1.63 2.46 -19.30
N GLY A 195 -1.44 3.31 -18.28
CA GLY A 195 -1.31 4.74 -18.51
C GLY A 195 -0.67 5.48 -17.34
N THR A 196 -0.25 6.71 -17.63
CA THR A 196 0.48 7.58 -16.70
C THR A 196 -0.47 8.62 -16.08
N PRO A 197 -1.01 8.39 -14.87
CA PRO A 197 -1.85 9.35 -14.20
C PRO A 197 -1.04 10.59 -13.82
N CYS A 198 -1.62 11.75 -14.14
CA CYS A 198 -1.15 13.02 -13.64
C CYS A 198 -1.70 13.21 -12.22
N ALA A 199 -0.90 12.84 -11.23
CA ALA A 199 -1.25 13.01 -9.84
C ALA A 199 0.03 12.98 -9.00
N PRO A 200 0.17 13.86 -8.01
CA PRO A 200 1.10 13.59 -6.91
C PRO A 200 0.70 12.37 -6.06
N THR A 201 -0.36 11.62 -6.40
CA THR A 201 -1.09 10.74 -5.44
C THR A 201 -1.69 9.45 -6.01
N ILE A 202 -1.17 8.84 -7.07
CA ILE A 202 -1.63 7.51 -7.53
C ILE A 202 -0.41 6.60 -7.76
N PHE A 203 -0.22 5.58 -6.92
CA PHE A 203 0.86 4.59 -7.06
C PHE A 203 0.28 3.18 -6.98
N MET A 204 0.54 2.30 -7.94
CA MET A 204 0.21 0.87 -7.83
C MET A 204 1.35 -0.03 -8.29
N LYS A 205 1.75 -0.93 -7.39
CA LYS A 205 3.04 -1.60 -7.22
C LYS A 205 4.20 -0.69 -6.83
N VAL A 206 4.33 -0.52 -5.52
CA VAL A 206 5.64 -0.30 -4.93
C VAL A 206 6.20 -1.68 -4.61
N CYS A 207 7.11 -2.19 -5.45
CA CYS A 207 8.06 -3.20 -4.98
C CYS A 207 8.79 -2.53 -3.82
N ILE A 208 8.76 -3.11 -2.62
CA ILE A 208 9.25 -2.43 -1.41
C ILE A 208 10.74 -2.07 -1.50
N HIS A 209 11.49 -2.68 -2.44
CA HIS A 209 12.83 -2.27 -2.88
C HIS A 209 12.93 -0.79 -3.28
N SER A 210 11.86 -0.22 -3.84
CA SER A 210 11.82 1.13 -4.41
C SER A 210 11.06 2.14 -3.56
N PHE A 211 10.84 1.87 -2.26
CA PHE A 211 10.40 2.89 -1.29
C PHE A 211 11.52 3.89 -0.98
N GLU A 212 12.14 4.45 -2.03
CA GLU A 212 12.84 5.70 -1.92
C GLU A 212 11.83 6.79 -1.62
N ALA A 213 10.67 6.82 -2.31
CA ALA A 213 9.70 7.94 -2.34
C ALA A 213 9.20 8.48 -0.98
N VAL A 214 9.16 7.69 0.10
CA VAL A 214 8.53 8.11 1.37
C VAL A 214 9.45 8.01 2.59
N MET A 215 10.52 7.22 2.56
CA MET A 215 11.37 7.03 3.74
C MET A 215 12.61 7.95 3.71
N ALA A 216 12.48 9.12 4.33
CA ALA A 216 13.59 9.94 4.86
C ALA A 216 13.17 10.48 6.24
N PRO A 217 14.10 10.63 7.20
CA PRO A 217 13.80 10.72 8.63
C PRO A 217 12.99 11.97 8.96
N ILE A 218 11.74 11.80 9.36
CA ILE A 218 11.07 12.75 10.25
C ILE A 218 11.51 12.33 11.66
N ILE A 219 12.66 12.85 12.09
CA ILE A 219 13.10 12.78 13.49
C ILE A 219 12.62 14.05 14.19
N THR A 220 11.93 13.80 15.31
CA THR A 220 11.61 14.68 16.46
C THR A 220 10.71 15.90 16.23
N LEU A 221 9.50 15.83 16.82
CA LEU A 221 9.27 16.44 18.13
C LEU A 221 8.83 15.36 19.13
#